data_AF-A0A150LTS8-F1
#
_entry.id   AF-A0A150LTS8-F1
#
_cell.length_a   1.000
_cell.length_b   1.000
_cell.length_c   1.000
_cell.angle_alpha   90.00
_cell.angle_beta   90.00
_cell.angle_gamma   90.00
#
_symmetry.space_group_name_H-M   'P 1'
#
loop_
_entity.id
_entity.type
_entity.pdbx_description
1 polymer ?
#
loop_
_entity_poly.entity_id
_entity_poly.type
_entity_poly.pdbx_seq_one_letter_code
_entity_poly.pdbx_strand_id
1 'polypeptide(L)'
;MDIYRVCKRIFHKFYDGRSVRVIHVSLENLMDEESLQLSLFEDRTKERALAKAMDAIRDKFGPNALLRAVSYTPLKASHASATAI
;
A
#
# COMPACT_ATOMS: atom_id res chain seq x y z
N MET A 1 6.59 2.77 -1.63
CA MET A 1 5.63 2.85 -2.77
C MET A 1 5.87 1.75 -3.82
N ASP A 2 6.78 0.83 -3.53
CA ASP A 2 7.44 0.03 -4.55
C ASP A 2 6.59 -1.17 -4.94
N ILE A 3 5.91 -1.78 -3.96
CA ILE A 3 4.92 -2.84 -4.18
C ILE A 3 3.83 -2.36 -5.14
N TYR A 4 3.26 -1.18 -4.92
CA TYR A 4 2.24 -0.61 -5.82
C TYR A 4 2.75 -0.45 -7.26
N ARG A 5 3.98 0.05 -7.43
CA ARG A 5 4.59 0.21 -8.76
C ARG A 5 4.79 -1.14 -9.46
N VAL A 6 5.26 -2.15 -8.72
CA VAL A 6 5.43 -3.51 -9.22
C VAL A 6 4.09 -4.13 -9.61
N CYS A 7 3.08 -4.06 -8.74
CA CYS A 7 1.72 -4.53 -9.03
C CYS A 7 1.16 -3.86 -10.29
N LYS A 8 1.31 -2.55 -10.43
CA LYS A 8 0.86 -1.80 -11.62
C LYS A 8 1.57 -2.26 -12.89
N ARG A 9 2.88 -2.52 -12.83
CA ARG A 9 3.65 -3.05 -13.96
C ARG A 9 3.19 -4.44 -14.37
N ILE A 10 2.98 -5.34 -13.41
CA ILE A 10 2.47 -6.70 -13.67
C ILE A 10 1.08 -6.63 -14.27
N PHE A 11 0.20 -5.81 -13.68
CA PHE A 11 -1.15 -5.58 -14.19
C PHE A 11 -1.11 -5.15 -15.66
N HIS A 12 -0.37 -4.09 -16.01
CA HIS A 12 -0.28 -3.63 -17.39
C HIS A 12 0.30 -4.66 -18.37
N LYS A 13 1.15 -5.57 -17.89
CA LYS A 13 1.74 -6.62 -18.74
C LYS A 13 0.74 -7.71 -19.11
N PHE A 14 -0.16 -8.07 -18.20
CA PHE A 14 -1.08 -9.21 -18.39
C PHE A 14 -2.54 -8.80 -18.60
N TYR A 15 -2.85 -7.52 -18.47
CA TYR A 15 -4.20 -7.01 -18.66
C TYR A 15 -4.61 -7.05 -20.13
N ASP A 16 -5.78 -7.64 -20.40
CA ASP A 16 -6.30 -7.91 -21.74
C ASP A 16 -7.44 -6.94 -22.16
N GLY A 17 -7.69 -5.88 -21.37
CA GLY A 17 -8.71 -4.87 -21.66
C GLY A 17 -10.12 -5.19 -21.13
N ARG A 18 -10.33 -6.34 -20.50
CA ARG A 18 -11.65 -6.72 -19.94
C ARG A 18 -11.89 -6.11 -18.57
N SER A 19 -13.15 -6.09 -18.10
CA SER A 19 -13.43 -5.58 -16.76
C SER A 19 -12.91 -6.53 -15.67
N VAL A 20 -12.22 -5.98 -14.68
CA VAL A 20 -11.66 -6.73 -13.54
C VAL A 20 -12.43 -6.35 -12.30
N ARG A 21 -13.07 -7.33 -11.65
CA ARG A 21 -13.88 -7.11 -10.44
C ARG A 21 -13.05 -7.15 -9.16
N VAL A 22 -12.08 -8.06 -9.08
CA VAL A 22 -11.24 -8.26 -7.89
C VAL A 22 -9.81 -8.57 -8.32
N ILE A 23 -8.83 -8.00 -7.62
CA ILE A 23 -7.41 -8.34 -7.73
C ILE A 23 -6.95 -8.71 -6.33
N HIS A 24 -6.38 -9.90 -6.17
CA HIS A 24 -5.77 -10.34 -4.93
C HIS A 24 -4.26 -10.12 -5.00
N VAL A 25 -3.68 -9.53 -3.95
CA VAL A 25 -2.24 -9.36 -3.78
C VAL A 25 -1.88 -9.89 -2.41
N SER A 26 -1.00 -10.88 -2.36
CA SER A 26 -0.43 -11.44 -1.13
C SER A 26 1.07 -11.17 -1.09
N LEU A 27 1.60 -11.00 0.12
CA LEU A 27 3.02 -10.96 0.39
C LEU A 27 3.36 -12.16 1.27
N GLU A 28 4.45 -12.82 0.95
CA GLU A 28 4.97 -13.97 1.69
C GLU A 28 6.38 -13.65 2.19
N ASN A 29 6.89 -14.43 3.14
CA ASN A 29 8.23 -14.29 3.71
C ASN A 29 8.51 -12.90 4.31
N LEU A 30 7.52 -12.35 5.01
CA LEU A 30 7.71 -11.15 5.81
C LEU A 30 8.69 -11.47 6.95
N MET A 31 9.62 -10.55 7.19
CA MET A 31 10.61 -10.63 8.26
C MET A 31 10.52 -9.38 9.11
N ASP A 32 10.83 -9.52 10.39
CA ASP A 32 10.87 -8.39 11.31
C ASP A 32 11.94 -7.39 10.89
N GLU A 33 11.67 -6.11 11.14
CA GLU A 33 12.56 -5.00 10.82
C GLU A 33 13.73 -4.92 11.83
N GLU A 34 14.51 -6.00 11.98
CA GLU A 34 15.63 -6.07 12.93
C GLU A 34 16.88 -5.34 12.43
N SER A 35 17.01 -5.14 11.12
CA SER A 35 18.12 -4.40 10.52
C SER A 35 17.65 -3.46 9.41
N LEU A 36 18.17 -2.24 9.40
CA LEU A 36 17.96 -1.29 8.31
C LEU A 36 18.96 -1.61 7.20
N GLN A 37 18.46 -1.95 6.01
CA GLN A 37 19.29 -1.89 4.82
C GLN A 37 19.59 -0.42 4.50
N LEU A 38 20.84 -0.02 4.69
CA LEU A 38 21.31 1.29 4.27
C LEU A 38 21.48 1.30 2.75
N SER A 39 21.06 2.40 2.12
CA SER A 39 21.33 2.67 0.72
C SER A 39 22.32 3.82 0.64
N LEU A 40 23.37 3.65 -0.16
CA LEU A 40 24.33 4.73 -0.45
C LEU A 40 23.74 5.83 -1.34
N PHE A 41 22.65 5.51 -2.05
CA PHE A 41 22.06 6.39 -3.07
C PHE A 41 20.70 6.95 -2.69
N GLU A 42 20.06 6.39 -1.66
CA GLU A 42 18.70 6.78 -1.26
C GLU A 42 18.59 6.97 0.26
N ASP A 43 18.16 8.16 0.67
CA ASP A 43 17.74 8.43 2.05
C ASP A 43 16.28 8.00 2.24
N ARG A 44 16.08 6.84 2.86
CA ARG A 44 14.76 6.25 3.15
C ARG A 44 14.19 6.67 4.50
N THR A 45 14.87 7.54 5.24
CA THR A 45 14.54 7.86 6.65
C THR A 45 13.16 8.53 6.77
N LYS A 46 12.85 9.46 5.86
CA LYS A 46 11.56 10.16 5.84
C LYS A 46 10.39 9.21 5.53
N GLU A 47 10.58 8.30 4.57
CA GLU A 47 9.53 7.34 4.22
C GLU A 47 9.25 6.37 5.36
N ARG A 48 10.29 5.94 6.09
CA ARG A 48 10.14 5.13 7.30
C ARG A 48 9.42 5.87 8.42
N ALA A 49 9.80 7.12 8.70
CA ALA A 49 9.13 7.91 9.72
C ALA A 49 7.64 8.10 9.41
N LEU A 50 7.31 8.33 8.13
CA LEU A 50 5.93 8.40 7.67
C LEU A 50 5.18 7.07 7.85
N ALA A 51 5.77 5.94 7.45
CA ALA A 51 5.16 4.62 7.62
C ALA A 51 4.85 4.33 9.10
N LYS A 52 5.83 4.53 10.00
CA LYS A 52 5.64 4.36 11.44
C LYS A 52 4.53 5.25 12.00
N ALA A 53 4.44 6.50 11.55
CA ALA A 53 3.37 7.40 11.97
C ALA A 53 1.99 6.92 11.47
N MET A 54 1.89 6.45 10.22
CA MET A 54 0.65 5.90 9.67
C MET A 54 0.20 4.64 10.42
N ASP A 55 1.12 3.75 10.75
CA ASP A 55 0.82 2.51 11.47
C ASP A 55 0.37 2.82 12.90
N ALA A 56 1.07 3.70 13.62
CA ALA A 56 0.66 4.12 14.96
C ALA A 56 -0.76 4.73 15.01
N ILE A 57 -1.15 5.49 13.97
CA ILE A 57 -2.52 6.00 13.85
C ILE A 57 -3.52 4.86 13.65
N ARG A 58 -3.21 3.89 12.79
CA ARG A 58 -4.09 2.75 12.50
C ARG A 58 -4.22 1.79 13.68
N ASP A 59 -3.16 1.58 14.43
CA ASP A 59 -3.17 0.75 15.64
C ASP A 59 -4.09 1.37 16.70
N LYS A 60 -4.09 2.70 16.80
CA LYS A 60 -4.90 3.42 17.78
C LYS A 60 -6.36 3.61 17.37
N PHE A 61 -6.63 3.89 16.09
CA PHE A 61 -7.95 4.32 15.62
C PHE A 61 -8.60 3.35 14.62
N GLY A 62 -7.94 2.22 14.35
CA GLY A 62 -8.39 1.19 13.43
C GLY A 62 -7.87 1.34 12.00
N PRO A 63 -8.01 0.29 11.18
CA PRO A 63 -7.41 0.20 9.84
C PRO A 63 -7.94 1.25 8.84
N ASN A 64 -9.14 1.77 9.10
CA ASN A 64 -9.79 2.81 8.29
C ASN A 64 -9.51 4.24 8.74
N ALA A 65 -8.71 4.43 9.79
CA ALA A 65 -8.43 5.77 10.32
C ALA A 65 -7.66 6.67 9.34
N LEU A 66 -6.91 6.06 8.41
CA LEU A 66 -6.13 6.78 7.41
C LEU A 66 -6.14 6.05 6.06
N LEU A 67 -6.82 6.67 5.10
CA LEU A 67 -6.94 6.20 3.73
C LEU A 67 -6.33 7.20 2.75
N ARG A 68 -5.89 6.73 1.59
CA ARG A 68 -5.42 7.63 0.53
C ARG A 68 -6.62 8.37 -0.07
N ALA A 69 -6.42 9.63 -0.46
CA ALA A 69 -7.47 10.49 -1.02
C ALA A 69 -8.22 9.84 -2.20
N VAL A 70 -7.52 9.05 -3.02
CA VAL A 70 -8.12 8.30 -4.15
C VAL A 70 -9.18 7.28 -3.75
N SER A 71 -9.24 6.89 -2.48
CA SER A 71 -10.28 6.00 -1.94
C SER A 71 -11.62 6.72 -1.74
N TYR A 72 -11.63 8.06 -1.63
CA TYR A 72 -12.82 8.87 -1.40
C TYR A 72 -13.42 9.49 -2.68
N THR A 73 -12.95 9.09 -3.86
CA THR A 73 -13.59 9.54 -5.11
C THR A 73 -15.06 9.06 -5.16
N PRO A 74 -16.01 9.85 -5.70
CA PRO A 74 -17.45 9.56 -5.64
C PRO A 74 -17.85 8.16 -6.13
N LEU A 75 -17.13 7.63 -7.12
CA LEU A 75 -17.35 6.28 -7.68
C LEU A 75 -16.98 5.15 -6.71
N LYS A 76 -16.14 5.41 -5.71
CA LYS A 76 -15.58 4.41 -4.76
C LYS A 76 -16.08 4.56 -3.33
N ALA A 77 -16.73 5.69 -2.99
CA ALA A 77 -17.13 6.03 -1.63
C ALA A 77 -18.15 5.05 -1.01
N SER A 78 -18.96 4.35 -1.82
CA SER A 78 -19.97 3.40 -1.32
C SER A 78 -19.43 2.01 -0.94
N HIS A 79 -18.20 1.67 -1.36
CA HIS A 79 -17.57 0.36 -1.15
C HIS A 79 -16.26 0.48 -0.37
N ALA A 80 -16.09 1.53 0.45
CA ALA A 80 -14.90 1.77 1.25
C ALA A 80 -14.77 0.74 2.41
N SER A 81 -14.66 -0.54 2.09
CA SER A 81 -14.07 -1.53 2.97
C SER A 81 -12.58 -1.24 3.06
N ALA A 82 -12.07 -1.20 4.28
CA ALA A 82 -10.65 -1.11 4.61
C ALA A 82 -9.88 -2.14 3.79
N THR A 83 -9.26 -1.73 2.69
CA THR A 83 -8.20 -2.54 2.07
C THR A 83 -6.96 -1.70 2.15
N ALA A 84 -6.26 -1.86 3.28
CA ALA A 84 -4.89 -1.42 3.42
C ALA A 84 -4.08 -2.15 2.33
N ILE A 85 -3.58 -1.38 1.37
CA ILE A 85 -2.41 -1.77 0.57
C ILE A 85 -1.20 -1.17 1.28
#